data_AF-A0A1C5RY61-F1
#
_entry.id   AF-A0A1C5RY61-F1
#
_cell.length_a   1.000
_cell.length_b   1.000
_cell.length_c   1.000
_cell.angle_alpha   90.00
_cell.angle_beta   90.00
_cell.angle_gamma   90.00
#
_symmetry.space_group_name_H-M   'P 1'
#
loop_
_entity.id
_entity.type
_entity.pdbx_description
1 polymer ?
#
loop_
_entity_poly.entity_id
_entity_poly.type
_entity_poly.pdbx_seq_one_letter_code
_entity_poly.pdbx_strand_id
1 'polypeptide(L)'
;MLFSLASAIGKTPKNNRYLSIADSALNNVLNLYHTADGLLTETYPVNPDQKITYLAGGIQQNGMLKASFLWPYSGMMSGCVALYKATGNKKYKKILENKILAGMNQYWDDSRQPACYQSYPTKYGQHGRYYDDNIWIALDYCDYYGLTHHPAYLEKAVALYQYIYSGWSDELGGGIFWCEQQKEGKHTCSNAPSAVLGVKLYRLTKDSKYLKKAKETYAWTKKNLCDPNDHLYWDNINLKGNIAKEKYAYNSGQMIQAGVLLYEETGDEQYLRDAQQTAAGTDTFFRTKADKKNPTFKVHKDMAWFNVILFRGLKVLYKIDKNPAYVNAMVENVLHAWENYRDENGLLGRDWSGHKEEPYKWLLDNACLIEFFAEIN
;
A
#
# COMPACT_ATOMS: atom_id res chain seq x y z
N MET A 1 58.41 -10.87 -17.53
CA MET A 1 57.06 -10.40 -17.85
C MET A 1 56.08 -11.53 -17.59
N LEU A 2 55.36 -11.48 -16.47
CA LEU A 2 54.26 -12.41 -16.17
C LEU A 2 53.13 -11.54 -15.63
N PHE A 3 52.19 -11.17 -16.50
CA PHE A 3 50.97 -10.46 -16.12
C PHE A 3 49.98 -11.48 -15.58
N SER A 4 49.70 -11.38 -14.28
CA SER A 4 48.55 -12.01 -13.63
C SER A 4 47.30 -11.19 -13.96
N LEU A 5 46.34 -11.79 -14.66
CA LEU A 5 45.00 -11.27 -14.86
C LEU A 5 44.16 -11.65 -13.63
N ALA A 6 44.11 -10.76 -12.64
CA ALA A 6 43.12 -10.83 -11.59
C ALA A 6 41.78 -10.29 -12.13
N SER A 7 40.77 -11.15 -12.23
CA SER A 7 39.40 -10.74 -12.57
C SER A 7 38.82 -9.89 -11.43
N ALA A 8 38.54 -8.63 -11.71
CA ALA A 8 37.77 -7.78 -10.81
C ALA A 8 36.29 -8.20 -10.87
N ILE A 9 35.85 -9.03 -9.93
CA ILE A 9 34.43 -9.21 -9.62
C ILE A 9 33.97 -7.92 -8.96
N GLY A 10 33.47 -6.99 -9.79
CA GLY A 10 32.89 -5.74 -9.32
C GLY A 10 31.69 -6.03 -8.42
N LYS A 11 31.79 -5.68 -7.14
CA LYS A 11 30.63 -5.57 -6.25
C LYS A 11 29.72 -4.49 -6.81
N THR A 12 28.66 -4.88 -7.50
CA THR A 12 27.56 -3.97 -7.83
C THR A 12 27.07 -3.35 -6.51
N PRO A 13 26.93 -2.01 -6.40
CA PRO A 13 26.42 -1.39 -5.18
C PRO A 13 25.07 -2.03 -4.81
N LYS A 14 24.88 -2.42 -3.53
CA LYS A 14 23.68 -3.16 -3.08
C LYS A 14 22.35 -2.53 -3.55
N ASN A 15 22.30 -1.20 -3.63
CA ASN A 15 21.13 -0.46 -4.12
C ASN A 15 20.77 -0.77 -5.59
N ASN A 16 21.76 -1.09 -6.44
CA ASN A 16 21.51 -1.45 -7.84
C ASN A 16 20.79 -2.82 -7.98
N ARG A 17 21.00 -3.75 -7.03
CA ARG A 17 20.33 -5.05 -7.05
C ARG A 17 18.82 -4.92 -6.84
N TYR A 18 18.40 -4.18 -5.83
CA TYR A 18 16.98 -4.05 -5.49
C TYR A 18 16.20 -3.30 -6.57
N LEU A 19 16.77 -2.21 -7.11
CA LEU A 19 16.17 -1.48 -8.23
C LEU A 19 16.06 -2.35 -9.49
N SER A 20 17.04 -3.23 -9.75
CA SER A 20 16.96 -4.19 -10.86
C SER A 20 15.85 -5.23 -10.65
N ILE A 21 15.63 -5.67 -9.41
CA ILE A 21 14.52 -6.56 -9.06
C ILE A 21 13.17 -5.86 -9.27
N ALA A 22 13.02 -4.62 -8.78
CA ALA A 22 11.80 -3.83 -8.96
C ALA A 22 11.49 -3.57 -10.45
N ASP A 23 12.51 -3.23 -11.26
CA ASP A 23 12.36 -3.06 -12.70
C ASP A 23 11.90 -4.37 -13.40
N SER A 24 12.53 -5.49 -13.02
CA SER A 24 12.18 -6.81 -13.54
C SER A 24 10.74 -7.20 -13.18
N ALA A 25 10.33 -7.01 -11.91
CA ALA A 25 8.97 -7.26 -11.46
C ALA A 25 7.95 -6.41 -12.24
N LEU A 26 8.22 -5.10 -12.42
CA LEU A 26 7.36 -4.21 -13.20
C LEU A 26 7.18 -4.70 -14.64
N ASN A 27 8.29 -5.01 -15.33
CA ASN A 27 8.22 -5.45 -16.73
C ASN A 27 7.52 -6.82 -16.84
N ASN A 28 7.77 -7.75 -15.89
CA ASN A 28 7.16 -9.07 -15.90
C ASN A 28 5.64 -8.99 -15.67
N VAL A 29 5.19 -8.21 -14.69
CA VAL A 29 3.76 -7.99 -14.43
C VAL A 29 3.09 -7.35 -15.65
N LEU A 30 3.68 -6.29 -16.23
CA LEU A 30 3.14 -5.67 -17.44
C LEU A 30 3.09 -6.62 -18.64
N ASN A 31 4.01 -7.58 -18.73
CA ASN A 31 4.02 -8.56 -19.82
C ASN A 31 2.96 -9.65 -19.62
N LEU A 32 2.82 -10.19 -18.41
CA LEU A 32 1.95 -11.34 -18.15
C LEU A 32 0.47 -10.94 -17.95
N TYR A 33 0.20 -9.82 -17.28
CA TYR A 33 -1.15 -9.47 -16.85
C TYR A 33 -1.89 -8.56 -17.85
N HIS A 34 -1.25 -8.04 -18.89
CA HIS A 34 -1.88 -7.06 -19.78
C HIS A 34 -3.12 -7.58 -20.51
N THR A 35 -4.11 -6.73 -20.65
CA THR A 35 -5.30 -6.96 -21.47
C THR A 35 -5.26 -6.08 -22.72
N ALA A 36 -6.00 -6.48 -23.76
CA ALA A 36 -6.02 -5.77 -25.05
C ALA A 36 -6.53 -4.32 -24.97
N ASP A 37 -7.34 -4.00 -23.95
CA ASP A 37 -7.92 -2.69 -23.68
C ASP A 37 -7.10 -1.84 -22.69
N GLY A 38 -5.83 -2.23 -22.44
CA GLY A 38 -4.89 -1.44 -21.64
C GLY A 38 -5.08 -1.55 -20.12
N LEU A 39 -5.74 -2.61 -19.65
CA LEU A 39 -5.88 -2.95 -18.24
C LEU A 39 -4.98 -4.15 -17.87
N LEU A 40 -5.17 -4.67 -16.66
CA LEU A 40 -4.47 -5.84 -16.14
C LEU A 40 -5.49 -6.86 -15.63
N THR A 41 -5.20 -8.16 -15.75
CA THR A 41 -6.04 -9.23 -15.20
C THR A 41 -5.91 -9.30 -13.67
N GLU A 42 -6.90 -9.88 -12.98
CA GLU A 42 -6.88 -10.04 -11.52
C GLU A 42 -5.76 -11.01 -11.08
N THR A 43 -5.57 -12.08 -11.86
CA THR A 43 -4.58 -13.12 -11.60
C THR A 43 -3.80 -13.49 -12.87
N TYR A 44 -2.61 -14.06 -12.68
CA TYR A 44 -1.89 -14.77 -13.73
C TYR A 44 -1.43 -16.17 -13.27
N PRO A 45 -1.70 -17.23 -14.06
CA PRO A 45 -2.65 -17.25 -15.18
C PRO A 45 -4.06 -16.83 -14.72
N VAL A 46 -4.93 -16.49 -15.68
CA VAL A 46 -6.31 -16.10 -15.35
C VAL A 46 -7.06 -17.30 -14.78
N ASN A 47 -7.68 -17.13 -13.61
CA ASN A 47 -8.56 -18.12 -13.04
C ASN A 47 -9.96 -18.05 -13.69
N PRO A 48 -10.45 -19.09 -14.38
CA PRO A 48 -11.79 -19.09 -14.98
C PRO A 48 -12.92 -19.01 -13.94
N ASP A 49 -12.68 -19.50 -12.72
CA ASP A 49 -13.62 -19.53 -11.60
C ASP A 49 -13.24 -18.48 -10.53
N GLN A 50 -12.70 -17.33 -10.96
CA GLN A 50 -12.19 -16.29 -10.06
C GLN A 50 -13.26 -15.84 -9.06
N LYS A 51 -12.94 -15.96 -7.76
CA LYS A 51 -13.76 -15.42 -6.66
C LYS A 51 -13.11 -14.15 -6.12
N ILE A 52 -13.94 -13.16 -5.84
CA ILE A 52 -13.52 -11.90 -5.23
C ILE A 52 -14.09 -11.85 -3.82
N THR A 53 -13.21 -11.78 -2.83
CA THR A 53 -13.57 -11.94 -1.40
C THR A 53 -13.32 -10.68 -0.57
N TYR A 54 -12.94 -9.58 -1.21
CA TYR A 54 -12.56 -8.33 -0.53
C TYR A 54 -13.54 -7.17 -0.78
N LEU A 55 -14.70 -7.45 -1.39
CA LEU A 55 -15.75 -6.45 -1.60
C LEU A 55 -16.76 -6.46 -0.45
N ALA A 56 -17.36 -5.30 -0.16
CA ALA A 56 -18.45 -5.15 0.78
C ALA A 56 -19.62 -6.09 0.43
N GLY A 57 -20.26 -6.64 1.47
CA GLY A 57 -21.44 -7.53 1.32
C GLY A 57 -21.18 -8.87 0.64
N GLY A 58 -19.92 -9.24 0.35
CA GLY A 58 -19.60 -10.47 -0.38
C GLY A 58 -20.15 -10.50 -1.81
N ILE A 59 -20.43 -9.32 -2.38
CA ILE A 59 -21.00 -9.19 -3.73
C ILE A 59 -20.05 -9.89 -4.72
N GLN A 60 -20.50 -11.01 -5.27
CA GLN A 60 -19.81 -11.66 -6.37
C GLN A 60 -20.20 -10.95 -7.66
N GLN A 61 -19.20 -10.61 -8.46
CA GLN A 61 -19.47 -10.19 -9.83
C GLN A 61 -20.03 -11.38 -10.62
N ASN A 62 -21.12 -11.14 -11.36
CA ASN A 62 -21.69 -12.12 -12.26
C ASN A 62 -20.93 -12.08 -13.60
N GLY A 63 -20.44 -13.23 -14.04
CA GLY A 63 -19.75 -13.40 -15.33
C GLY A 63 -18.22 -13.38 -15.23
N MET A 64 -17.56 -13.60 -16.37
CA MET A 64 -16.11 -13.65 -16.46
C MET A 64 -15.50 -12.25 -16.33
N LEU A 65 -14.59 -12.08 -15.37
CA LEU A 65 -13.84 -10.83 -15.18
C LEU A 65 -12.98 -10.52 -16.41
N LYS A 66 -13.00 -9.26 -16.84
CA LYS A 66 -12.24 -8.78 -18.01
C LYS A 66 -11.08 -7.84 -17.64
N ALA A 67 -10.97 -7.52 -16.36
CA ALA A 67 -9.96 -6.66 -15.75
C ALA A 67 -9.87 -7.00 -14.26
N SER A 68 -8.81 -6.53 -13.61
CA SER A 68 -8.67 -6.53 -12.16
C SER A 68 -9.58 -5.47 -11.52
N PHE A 69 -9.80 -5.59 -10.22
CA PHE A 69 -10.36 -4.48 -9.44
C PHE A 69 -9.32 -3.37 -9.21
N LEU A 70 -9.79 -2.24 -8.70
CA LEU A 70 -9.00 -1.04 -8.47
C LEU A 70 -7.88 -1.26 -7.44
N TRP A 71 -8.15 -1.98 -6.34
CA TRP A 71 -7.15 -2.24 -5.30
C TRP A 71 -5.89 -2.93 -5.84
N PRO A 72 -5.97 -4.08 -6.55
CA PRO A 72 -4.79 -4.69 -7.14
C PRO A 72 -4.14 -3.83 -8.23
N TYR A 73 -4.94 -3.11 -9.03
CA TYR A 73 -4.41 -2.24 -10.08
C TYR A 73 -3.60 -1.06 -9.51
N SER A 74 -4.07 -0.44 -8.42
CA SER A 74 -3.43 0.74 -7.82
C SER A 74 -2.03 0.44 -7.28
N GLY A 75 -1.72 -0.81 -6.91
CA GLY A 75 -0.36 -1.23 -6.57
C GLY A 75 0.67 -0.97 -7.68
N MET A 76 0.26 -0.97 -8.95
CA MET A 76 1.12 -0.61 -10.08
C MET A 76 1.46 0.88 -10.11
N MET A 77 0.53 1.74 -9.66
CA MET A 77 0.78 3.17 -9.50
C MET A 77 1.82 3.40 -8.40
N SER A 78 1.65 2.79 -7.22
CA SER A 78 2.62 2.86 -6.11
C SER A 78 4.02 2.45 -6.56
N GLY A 79 4.13 1.29 -7.23
CA GLY A 79 5.40 0.77 -7.73
C GLY A 79 6.08 1.68 -8.75
N CYS A 80 5.33 2.23 -9.71
CA CYS A 80 5.87 3.16 -10.70
C CYS A 80 6.33 4.48 -10.08
N VAL A 81 5.57 5.03 -9.13
CA VAL A 81 5.94 6.26 -8.41
C VAL A 81 7.20 6.03 -7.59
N ALA A 82 7.30 4.90 -6.86
CA ALA A 82 8.48 4.54 -6.08
C ALA A 82 9.73 4.36 -6.95
N LEU A 83 9.62 3.66 -8.08
CA LEU A 83 10.72 3.51 -9.04
C LEU A 83 11.16 4.86 -9.62
N TYR A 84 10.22 5.73 -9.96
CA TYR A 84 10.55 7.07 -10.47
C TYR A 84 11.26 7.91 -9.40
N LYS A 85 10.77 7.89 -8.16
CA LYS A 85 11.38 8.55 -7.00
C LYS A 85 12.80 8.07 -6.73
N ALA A 86 13.03 6.75 -6.79
CA ALA A 86 14.33 6.17 -6.47
C ALA A 86 15.39 6.41 -7.56
N THR A 87 14.99 6.63 -8.81
CA THR A 87 15.92 6.62 -9.96
C THR A 87 15.96 7.91 -10.78
N GLY A 88 14.90 8.73 -10.74
CA GLY A 88 14.69 9.85 -11.67
C GLY A 88 14.54 9.42 -13.15
N ASN A 89 14.46 8.12 -13.43
CA ASN A 89 14.49 7.62 -14.81
C ASN A 89 13.16 7.85 -15.52
N LYS A 90 13.20 8.57 -16.65
CA LYS A 90 12.02 8.90 -17.46
C LYS A 90 11.29 7.67 -18.03
N LYS A 91 11.91 6.48 -18.03
CA LYS A 91 11.24 5.20 -18.33
C LYS A 91 9.98 5.04 -17.46
N TYR A 92 10.11 5.19 -16.15
CA TYR A 92 9.01 4.95 -15.21
C TYR A 92 7.94 6.04 -15.30
N LYS A 93 8.34 7.29 -15.52
CA LYS A 93 7.42 8.38 -15.86
C LYS A 93 6.55 8.04 -17.08
N LYS A 94 7.16 7.57 -18.18
CA LYS A 94 6.43 7.18 -19.40
C LYS A 94 5.48 6.00 -19.16
N ILE A 95 5.91 4.99 -18.41
CA ILE A 95 5.05 3.83 -18.08
C ILE A 95 3.86 4.29 -17.23
N LEU A 96 4.11 5.11 -16.21
CA LEU A 96 3.07 5.64 -15.34
C LEU A 96 2.06 6.46 -16.14
N GLU A 97 2.49 7.46 -16.90
CA GLU A 97 1.58 8.36 -17.62
C GLU A 97 0.84 7.67 -18.77
N ASN A 98 1.54 6.89 -19.60
CA ASN A 98 0.96 6.36 -20.84
C ASN A 98 0.25 5.01 -20.67
N LYS A 99 0.49 4.28 -19.58
CA LYS A 99 -0.14 2.97 -19.33
C LYS A 99 -0.93 2.97 -18.04
N ILE A 100 -0.29 3.21 -16.90
CA ILE A 100 -0.91 3.01 -15.60
C ILE A 100 -2.00 4.06 -15.33
N LEU A 101 -1.70 5.35 -15.45
CA LEU A 101 -2.70 6.43 -15.26
C LEU A 101 -3.77 6.40 -16.34
N ALA A 102 -3.41 6.05 -17.58
CA ALA A 102 -4.37 5.85 -18.66
C ALA A 102 -5.38 4.72 -18.33
N GLY A 103 -4.92 3.60 -17.77
CA GLY A 103 -5.79 2.53 -17.30
C GLY A 103 -6.59 2.89 -16.04
N MET A 104 -5.97 3.58 -15.06
CA MET A 104 -6.67 4.11 -13.88
C MET A 104 -7.86 4.98 -14.25
N ASN A 105 -7.73 5.82 -15.30
CA ASN A 105 -8.82 6.68 -15.76
C ASN A 105 -10.05 5.89 -16.25
N GLN A 106 -9.91 4.60 -16.58
CA GLN A 106 -11.07 3.74 -16.90
C GLN A 106 -11.91 3.38 -15.66
N TYR A 107 -11.41 3.64 -14.45
CA TYR A 107 -12.12 3.44 -13.17
C TYR A 107 -12.73 4.75 -12.64
N TRP A 108 -12.46 5.90 -13.28
CA TRP A 108 -12.95 7.20 -12.82
C TRP A 108 -14.46 7.33 -13.05
N ASP A 109 -15.20 7.49 -11.96
CA ASP A 109 -16.65 7.70 -11.94
C ASP A 109 -16.98 9.13 -11.50
N ASP A 110 -17.43 9.94 -12.45
CA ASP A 110 -17.98 11.28 -12.24
C ASP A 110 -19.50 11.34 -12.37
N SER A 111 -20.17 10.21 -12.60
CA SER A 111 -21.63 10.10 -12.63
C SER A 111 -22.23 10.20 -11.23
N ARG A 112 -21.48 9.77 -10.20
CA ARG A 112 -21.81 9.91 -8.77
C ARG A 112 -20.87 10.93 -8.13
N GLN A 113 -21.40 11.74 -7.19
CA GLN A 113 -20.66 12.84 -6.57
C GLN A 113 -20.42 12.61 -5.07
N PRO A 114 -19.26 13.03 -4.51
CA PRO A 114 -18.10 13.57 -5.22
C PRO A 114 -17.48 12.53 -6.17
N ALA A 115 -16.90 13.00 -7.29
CA ALA A 115 -16.28 12.12 -8.28
C ALA A 115 -15.03 11.43 -7.69
N CYS A 116 -14.84 10.14 -8.02
CA CYS A 116 -13.73 9.34 -7.51
C CYS A 116 -13.46 8.13 -8.40
N TYR A 117 -12.46 7.31 -8.08
CA TYR A 117 -12.28 6.00 -8.71
C TYR A 117 -13.23 4.97 -8.04
N GLN A 118 -14.00 4.25 -8.83
CA GLN A 118 -14.81 3.11 -8.38
C GLN A 118 -14.04 1.78 -8.49
N SER A 119 -14.49 0.72 -7.83
CA SER A 119 -13.70 -0.51 -7.67
C SER A 119 -13.49 -1.32 -8.96
N TYR A 120 -14.27 -1.07 -10.02
CA TYR A 120 -14.18 -1.78 -11.30
C TYR A 120 -14.35 -0.81 -12.49
N PRO A 121 -13.84 -1.08 -13.71
CA PRO A 121 -13.92 -0.11 -14.80
C PRO A 121 -15.36 0.33 -15.14
N THR A 122 -15.57 1.62 -15.36
CA THR A 122 -16.90 2.24 -15.54
C THR A 122 -17.64 1.76 -16.78
N LYS A 123 -16.91 1.31 -17.81
CA LYS A 123 -17.49 0.66 -19.00
C LYS A 123 -18.27 -0.63 -18.70
N TYR A 124 -18.08 -1.21 -17.51
CA TYR A 124 -18.82 -2.38 -17.02
C TYR A 124 -19.93 -2.00 -16.03
N GLY A 125 -20.37 -0.74 -16.05
CA GLY A 125 -21.44 -0.22 -15.20
C GLY A 125 -20.95 0.36 -13.88
N GLN A 126 -21.89 0.66 -12.98
CA GLN A 126 -21.59 1.16 -11.64
C GLN A 126 -21.17 0.02 -10.73
N HIS A 127 -20.02 0.19 -10.07
CA HIS A 127 -19.52 -0.72 -9.04
C HIS A 127 -19.32 0.04 -7.72
N GLY A 128 -19.02 -0.68 -6.65
CA GLY A 128 -18.79 -0.10 -5.33
C GLY A 128 -17.67 0.95 -5.33
N ARG A 129 -17.81 2.00 -4.53
CA ARG A 129 -16.81 3.04 -4.33
C ARG A 129 -16.31 2.94 -2.89
N TYR A 130 -14.99 2.85 -2.74
CA TYR A 130 -14.36 2.63 -1.45
C TYR A 130 -13.50 3.83 -1.10
N TYR A 131 -13.62 4.31 0.13
CA TYR A 131 -12.88 5.48 0.59
C TYR A 131 -11.38 5.17 0.66
N ASP A 132 -11.00 3.99 1.15
CA ASP A 132 -9.60 3.54 1.25
C ASP A 132 -8.92 3.32 -0.09
N ASP A 133 -9.59 2.72 -1.09
CA ASP A 133 -9.05 2.63 -2.46
C ASP A 133 -8.57 4.01 -2.95
N ASN A 134 -9.37 5.05 -2.72
CA ASN A 134 -9.07 6.40 -3.15
C ASN A 134 -7.99 7.09 -2.28
N ILE A 135 -7.80 6.67 -1.02
CA ILE A 135 -6.70 7.17 -0.17
C ILE A 135 -5.36 6.75 -0.75
N TRP A 136 -5.19 5.48 -1.11
CA TRP A 136 -3.92 4.97 -1.65
C TRP A 136 -3.52 5.71 -2.93
N ILE A 137 -4.49 5.94 -3.81
CA ILE A 137 -4.29 6.68 -5.06
C ILE A 137 -3.95 8.16 -4.78
N ALA A 138 -4.62 8.80 -3.82
CA ALA A 138 -4.34 10.18 -3.44
C ALA A 138 -2.94 10.35 -2.83
N LEU A 139 -2.47 9.38 -2.04
CA LEU A 139 -1.11 9.35 -1.50
C LEU A 139 -0.07 9.31 -2.61
N ASP A 140 -0.28 8.46 -3.61
CA ASP A 140 0.63 8.33 -4.75
C ASP A 140 0.59 9.58 -5.65
N TYR A 141 -0.58 10.21 -5.84
CA TYR A 141 -0.66 11.51 -6.51
C TYR A 141 0.09 12.61 -5.76
N CYS A 142 0.04 12.63 -4.42
CA CYS A 142 0.84 13.57 -3.63
C CYS A 142 2.34 13.37 -3.84
N ASP A 143 2.80 12.12 -3.79
CA ASP A 143 4.22 11.81 -4.00
C ASP A 143 4.64 12.12 -5.44
N TYR A 144 3.82 11.79 -6.42
CA TYR A 144 4.12 12.04 -7.82
C TYR A 144 4.09 13.53 -8.18
N TYR A 145 3.19 14.30 -7.59
CA TYR A 145 3.23 15.77 -7.65
C TYR A 145 4.53 16.31 -7.04
N GLY A 146 4.95 15.79 -5.87
CA GLY A 146 6.22 16.17 -5.24
C GLY A 146 7.45 15.92 -6.12
N LEU A 147 7.39 14.98 -7.06
CA LEU A 147 8.47 14.64 -7.99
C LEU A 147 8.43 15.43 -9.31
N THR A 148 7.24 15.82 -9.76
CA THR A 148 7.03 16.36 -11.12
C THR A 148 6.58 17.81 -11.15
N HIS A 149 5.99 18.30 -10.05
CA HIS A 149 5.35 19.60 -9.92
C HIS A 149 4.26 19.88 -10.97
N HIS A 150 3.68 18.84 -11.58
CA HIS A 150 2.61 19.02 -12.56
C HIS A 150 1.26 19.26 -11.85
N PRO A 151 0.60 20.42 -12.04
CA PRO A 151 -0.55 20.85 -11.22
C PRO A 151 -1.71 19.84 -11.17
N ALA A 152 -2.02 19.20 -12.30
CA ALA A 152 -3.10 18.22 -12.41
C ALA A 152 -3.02 17.08 -11.37
N TYR A 153 -1.81 16.71 -10.92
CA TYR A 153 -1.65 15.65 -9.91
C TYR A 153 -2.01 16.13 -8.51
N LEU A 154 -1.70 17.38 -8.15
CA LEU A 154 -2.16 17.98 -6.90
C LEU A 154 -3.68 18.20 -6.93
N GLU A 155 -4.24 18.66 -8.06
CA GLU A 155 -5.68 18.82 -8.24
C GLU A 155 -6.41 17.49 -8.04
N LYS A 156 -5.90 16.39 -8.60
CA LYS A 156 -6.43 15.04 -8.35
C LYS A 156 -6.33 14.63 -6.89
N ALA A 157 -5.19 14.83 -6.23
CA ALA A 157 -5.04 14.50 -4.81
C ALA A 157 -6.03 15.28 -3.93
N VAL A 158 -6.25 16.57 -4.22
CA VAL A 158 -7.22 17.41 -3.49
C VAL A 158 -8.67 16.98 -3.76
N ALA A 159 -9.03 16.66 -5.01
CA ALA A 159 -10.37 16.16 -5.33
C ALA A 159 -10.66 14.82 -4.64
N LEU A 160 -9.69 13.89 -4.64
CA LEU A 160 -9.81 12.64 -3.92
C LEU A 160 -9.91 12.85 -2.41
N TYR A 161 -9.14 13.78 -1.84
CA TYR A 161 -9.27 14.15 -0.41
C TYR A 161 -10.70 14.60 -0.07
N GLN A 162 -11.34 15.39 -0.93
CA GLN A 162 -12.72 15.82 -0.75
C GLN A 162 -13.70 14.63 -0.77
N TYR A 163 -13.52 13.69 -1.71
CA TYR A 163 -14.29 12.44 -1.72
C TYR A 163 -14.07 11.63 -0.44
N ILE A 164 -12.81 11.42 -0.04
CA ILE A 164 -12.45 10.64 1.15
C ILE A 164 -13.12 11.20 2.40
N TYR A 165 -13.02 12.52 2.62
CA TYR A 165 -13.62 13.16 3.79
C TYR A 165 -15.14 13.39 3.68
N SER A 166 -15.76 13.16 2.51
CA SER A 166 -17.21 12.98 2.42
C SER A 166 -17.69 11.68 3.11
N GLY A 167 -16.76 10.75 3.35
CA GLY A 167 -16.98 9.55 4.16
C GLY A 167 -16.80 9.75 5.67
N TRP A 168 -16.40 10.94 6.13
CA TRP A 168 -16.36 11.27 7.56
C TRP A 168 -17.76 11.57 8.08
N SER A 169 -18.10 11.07 9.27
CA SER A 169 -19.31 11.47 10.02
C SER A 169 -19.02 11.59 11.51
N ASP A 170 -19.83 12.38 12.23
CA ASP A 170 -19.71 12.57 13.69
C ASP A 170 -20.23 11.38 14.51
N GLU A 171 -20.81 10.37 13.86
CA GLU A 171 -21.15 9.10 14.49
C GLU A 171 -19.89 8.45 15.06
N LEU A 172 -19.99 7.91 16.29
CA LEU A 172 -18.85 7.42 17.06
C LEU A 172 -17.79 8.52 17.34
N GLY A 173 -18.20 9.79 17.33
CA GLY A 173 -17.34 10.95 17.57
C GLY A 173 -16.36 11.25 16.45
N GLY A 174 -16.58 10.71 15.24
CA GLY A 174 -15.73 10.92 14.08
C GLY A 174 -15.46 9.66 13.27
N GLY A 175 -14.44 9.74 12.42
CA GLY A 175 -13.94 8.62 11.62
C GLY A 175 -14.60 8.48 10.26
N ILE A 176 -13.86 7.86 9.34
CA ILE A 176 -14.24 7.63 7.93
C ILE A 176 -14.76 6.19 7.77
N PHE A 177 -15.87 6.04 7.04
CA PHE A 177 -16.40 4.75 6.61
C PHE A 177 -15.47 4.05 5.60
N TRP A 178 -15.70 2.77 5.32
CA TRP A 178 -14.91 2.01 4.33
C TRP A 178 -15.53 2.03 2.92
N CYS A 179 -16.76 1.51 2.79
CA CYS A 179 -17.49 1.47 1.54
C CYS A 179 -18.58 2.55 1.53
N GLU A 180 -18.65 3.35 0.47
CA GLU A 180 -19.67 4.40 0.35
C GLU A 180 -21.09 3.82 0.33
N GLN A 181 -21.28 2.68 -0.33
CA GLN A 181 -22.59 2.03 -0.47
C GLN A 181 -23.01 1.25 0.79
N GLN A 182 -22.08 0.97 1.71
CA GLN A 182 -22.33 0.17 2.92
C GLN A 182 -21.62 0.80 4.13
N LYS A 183 -22.22 1.88 4.67
CA LYS A 183 -21.69 2.69 5.77
C LYS A 183 -22.01 2.08 7.14
N GLU A 184 -21.46 0.91 7.44
CA GLU A 184 -21.79 0.15 8.66
C GLU A 184 -20.76 0.28 9.80
N GLY A 185 -19.55 0.76 9.49
CA GLY A 185 -18.48 0.92 10.47
C GLY A 185 -17.36 1.83 10.01
N LYS A 186 -16.56 2.28 10.98
CA LYS A 186 -15.39 3.14 10.79
C LYS A 186 -14.14 2.28 10.92
N HIS A 187 -13.28 2.29 9.90
CA HIS A 187 -12.17 1.33 9.78
C HIS A 187 -10.81 2.00 9.95
N THR A 188 -9.85 1.32 10.58
CA THR A 188 -8.46 1.79 10.63
C THR A 188 -7.90 1.99 9.21
N CYS A 189 -8.25 1.11 8.27
CA CYS A 189 -7.81 1.16 6.88
C CYS A 189 -8.20 2.45 6.12
N SER A 190 -9.27 3.11 6.55
CA SER A 190 -9.76 4.36 5.94
C SER A 190 -9.35 5.60 6.73
N ASN A 191 -8.85 5.44 7.96
CA ASN A 191 -8.51 6.56 8.85
C ASN A 191 -7.00 6.76 9.03
N ALA A 192 -6.24 5.68 9.26
CA ALA A 192 -4.80 5.76 9.44
C ALA A 192 -4.07 6.34 8.20
N PRO A 193 -4.29 5.83 6.96
CA PRO A 193 -3.68 6.43 5.78
C PRO A 193 -4.29 7.81 5.42
N SER A 194 -5.51 8.13 5.87
CA SER A 194 -6.08 9.49 5.73
C SER A 194 -5.31 10.53 6.55
N ALA A 195 -4.84 10.15 7.75
CA ALA A 195 -3.97 11.03 8.54
C ALA A 195 -2.62 11.28 7.81
N VAL A 196 -2.04 10.24 7.20
CA VAL A 196 -0.85 10.37 6.34
C VAL A 196 -1.13 11.32 5.17
N LEU A 197 -2.26 11.15 4.48
CA LEU A 197 -2.66 12.00 3.35
C LEU A 197 -2.82 13.46 3.76
N GLY A 198 -3.44 13.73 4.91
CA GLY A 198 -3.58 15.09 5.44
C GLY A 198 -2.23 15.77 5.71
N VAL A 199 -1.25 15.05 6.28
CA VAL A 199 0.10 15.61 6.46
C VAL A 199 0.78 15.88 5.12
N LYS A 200 0.66 14.97 4.14
CA LYS A 200 1.22 15.18 2.79
C LYS A 200 0.63 16.40 2.10
N LEU A 201 -0.69 16.55 2.09
CA LEU A 201 -1.35 17.71 1.50
C LEU A 201 -0.99 19.01 2.22
N TYR A 202 -0.86 18.98 3.55
CA TYR A 202 -0.34 20.14 4.29
C TYR A 202 1.06 20.53 3.83
N ARG A 203 1.97 19.57 3.67
CA ARG A 203 3.35 19.85 3.20
C ARG A 203 3.36 20.51 1.83
N LEU A 204 2.50 20.05 0.91
CA LEU A 204 2.42 20.51 -0.48
C LEU A 204 1.70 21.85 -0.67
N THR A 205 0.69 22.14 0.16
CA THR A 205 -0.17 23.32 0.00
C THR A 205 0.05 24.41 1.06
N LYS A 206 0.64 24.04 2.20
CA LYS A 206 0.73 24.86 3.42
C LYS A 206 -0.62 25.29 4.02
N ASP A 207 -1.72 24.69 3.56
CA ASP A 207 -3.06 24.95 4.11
C ASP A 207 -3.26 24.16 5.41
N SER A 208 -3.37 24.89 6.53
CA SER A 208 -3.44 24.33 7.88
C SER A 208 -4.66 23.44 8.12
N LYS A 209 -5.70 23.52 7.29
CA LYS A 209 -6.89 22.65 7.41
C LYS A 209 -6.52 21.17 7.30
N TYR A 210 -5.54 20.84 6.44
CA TYR A 210 -5.11 19.46 6.22
C TYR A 210 -4.39 18.90 7.44
N LEU A 211 -3.49 19.67 8.06
CA LEU A 211 -2.79 19.25 9.28
C LEU A 211 -3.76 19.14 10.46
N LYS A 212 -4.71 20.08 10.60
CA LYS A 212 -5.74 20.02 11.65
C LYS A 212 -6.57 18.74 11.53
N LYS A 213 -7.04 18.42 10.32
CA LYS A 213 -7.85 17.21 10.10
C LYS A 213 -7.02 15.92 10.23
N ALA A 214 -5.73 15.94 9.87
CA ALA A 214 -4.82 14.82 10.12
C ALA A 214 -4.68 14.50 11.62
N LYS A 215 -4.46 15.53 12.45
CA LYS A 215 -4.40 15.37 13.92
C LYS A 215 -5.70 14.83 14.51
N GLU A 216 -6.84 15.35 14.05
CA GLU A 216 -8.17 14.90 14.47
C GLU A 216 -8.41 13.43 14.10
N THR A 217 -8.09 13.05 12.87
CA THR A 217 -8.23 11.67 12.36
C THR A 217 -7.32 10.71 13.13
N TYR A 218 -6.06 11.10 13.38
CA TYR A 218 -5.11 10.31 14.17
C TYR A 218 -5.61 10.10 15.60
N ALA A 219 -6.04 11.17 16.27
CA ALA A 219 -6.52 11.12 17.65
C ALA A 219 -7.77 10.23 17.77
N TRP A 220 -8.71 10.33 16.82
CA TRP A 220 -9.89 9.48 16.78
C TRP A 220 -9.49 7.99 16.60
N THR A 221 -8.58 7.70 15.67
CA THR A 221 -8.15 6.32 15.39
C THR A 221 -7.44 5.71 16.61
N LYS A 222 -6.50 6.45 17.22
CA LYS A 222 -5.80 6.02 18.43
C LYS A 222 -6.78 5.77 19.58
N LYS A 223 -7.72 6.67 19.82
CA LYS A 223 -8.69 6.56 20.93
C LYS A 223 -9.59 5.33 20.80
N ASN A 224 -10.07 5.04 19.59
CA ASN A 224 -11.13 4.04 19.40
C ASN A 224 -10.60 2.66 18.97
N LEU A 225 -9.43 2.59 18.32
CA LEU A 225 -8.98 1.38 17.63
C LEU A 225 -7.58 0.91 18.05
N CYS A 226 -6.84 1.65 18.88
CA CYS A 226 -5.58 1.17 19.44
C CYS A 226 -5.86 0.26 20.65
N ASP A 227 -5.34 -0.98 20.60
CA ASP A 227 -5.38 -1.89 21.74
C ASP A 227 -4.40 -1.38 22.83
N PRO A 228 -4.88 -1.06 24.04
CA PRO A 228 -4.02 -0.51 25.08
C PRO A 228 -2.99 -1.50 25.62
N ASN A 229 -3.12 -2.81 25.34
CA ASN A 229 -2.24 -3.83 25.88
C ASN A 229 -0.96 -4.04 25.05
N ASP A 230 -1.08 -3.95 23.73
CA ASP A 230 0.04 -4.24 22.80
C ASP A 230 0.25 -3.16 21.73
N HIS A 231 -0.53 -2.08 21.79
CA HIS A 231 -0.44 -0.92 20.89
C HIS A 231 -0.69 -1.24 19.41
N LEU A 232 -1.29 -2.40 19.10
CA LEU A 232 -1.72 -2.74 17.75
C LEU A 232 -3.11 -2.21 17.47
N TYR A 233 -3.39 -1.96 16.20
CA TYR A 233 -4.67 -1.39 15.78
C TYR A 233 -5.66 -2.48 15.35
N TRP A 234 -6.82 -2.47 16.02
CA TRP A 234 -8.00 -3.23 15.64
C TRP A 234 -8.54 -2.76 14.28
N ASP A 235 -9.32 -3.61 13.62
CA ASP A 235 -9.72 -3.38 12.24
C ASP A 235 -10.76 -2.27 12.10
N ASN A 236 -11.87 -2.38 12.85
CA ASN A 236 -12.97 -1.44 12.73
C ASN A 236 -13.87 -1.39 13.97
N ILE A 237 -14.69 -0.36 14.04
CA ILE A 237 -15.79 -0.21 14.99
C ILE A 237 -17.08 0.05 14.21
N ASN A 238 -18.10 -0.78 14.44
CA ASN A 238 -19.40 -0.60 13.79
C ASN A 238 -20.24 0.49 14.48
N LEU A 239 -21.32 0.94 13.85
CA LEU A 239 -22.18 2.00 14.39
C LEU A 239 -22.87 1.67 15.72
N LYS A 240 -22.89 0.39 16.13
CA LYS A 240 -23.37 -0.06 17.45
C LYS A 240 -22.29 -0.01 18.54
N GLY A 241 -21.06 0.38 18.19
CA GLY A 241 -19.91 0.42 19.09
C GLY A 241 -19.18 -0.91 19.26
N ASN A 242 -19.51 -1.94 18.48
CA ASN A 242 -18.79 -3.22 18.53
C ASN A 242 -17.51 -3.12 17.72
N ILE A 243 -16.39 -3.51 18.35
CA ILE A 243 -15.06 -3.46 17.75
C ILE A 243 -14.70 -4.83 17.17
N ALA A 244 -14.34 -4.88 15.90
CA ALA A 244 -13.71 -6.03 15.26
C ALA A 244 -12.20 -5.98 15.59
N LYS A 245 -11.74 -6.90 16.44
CA LYS A 245 -10.40 -6.85 17.07
C LYS A 245 -9.31 -7.53 16.23
N GLU A 246 -9.63 -7.91 15.01
CA GLU A 246 -8.66 -8.40 14.03
C GLU A 246 -7.54 -7.38 13.86
N LYS A 247 -6.30 -7.87 13.74
CA LYS A 247 -5.10 -7.04 13.63
C LYS A 247 -4.41 -7.37 12.31
N TYR A 248 -4.24 -6.34 11.49
CA TYR A 248 -3.56 -6.43 10.20
C TYR A 248 -2.32 -5.53 10.18
N ALA A 249 -1.24 -5.99 9.55
CA ALA A 249 0.06 -5.32 9.56
C ALA A 249 -0.02 -3.88 9.02
N TYR A 250 -0.80 -3.65 7.96
CA TYR A 250 -0.96 -2.34 7.33
C TYR A 250 -1.70 -1.31 8.19
N ASN A 251 -2.68 -1.74 9.01
CA ASN A 251 -3.42 -0.87 9.91
C ASN A 251 -2.48 -0.24 10.95
N SER A 252 -1.67 -1.08 11.61
CA SER A 252 -0.64 -0.60 12.55
C SER A 252 0.48 0.15 11.83
N GLY A 253 0.88 -0.32 10.64
CA GLY A 253 1.86 0.31 9.77
C GLY A 253 1.56 1.75 9.40
N GLN A 254 0.32 2.05 9.05
CA GLN A 254 -0.09 3.42 8.73
C GLN A 254 -0.18 4.31 9.96
N MET A 255 -0.50 3.77 11.14
CA MET A 255 -0.45 4.56 12.38
C MET A 255 0.99 4.86 12.83
N ILE A 256 1.94 3.96 12.57
CA ILE A 256 3.37 4.24 12.71
C ILE A 256 3.76 5.39 11.77
N GLN A 257 3.39 5.29 10.49
CA GLN A 257 3.70 6.33 9.50
C GLN A 257 3.07 7.68 9.88
N ALA A 258 1.79 7.70 10.24
CA ALA A 258 1.08 8.91 10.63
C ALA A 258 1.68 9.55 11.89
N GLY A 259 2.04 8.75 12.90
CA GLY A 259 2.71 9.23 14.11
C GLY A 259 4.05 9.90 13.80
N VAL A 260 4.91 9.24 13.02
CA VAL A 260 6.21 9.83 12.62
C VAL A 260 6.03 11.13 11.85
N LEU A 261 5.10 11.17 10.89
CA LEU A 261 4.86 12.39 10.10
C LEU A 261 4.28 13.53 10.95
N LEU A 262 3.37 13.23 11.88
CA LEU A 262 2.84 14.24 12.80
C LEU A 262 3.91 14.74 13.78
N TYR A 263 4.81 13.87 14.23
CA TYR A 263 5.99 14.28 15.00
C TYR A 263 6.85 15.27 14.21
N GLU A 264 7.21 14.95 12.96
CA GLU A 264 8.00 15.85 12.10
C GLU A 264 7.35 17.23 11.92
N GLU A 265 6.01 17.31 11.82
CA GLU A 265 5.31 18.60 11.63
C GLU A 265 5.08 19.39 12.93
N THR A 266 5.21 18.77 14.10
CA THR A 266 4.77 19.39 15.38
C THR A 266 5.83 19.44 16.45
N GLY A 267 6.83 18.56 16.41
CA GLY A 267 7.78 18.35 17.50
C GLY A 267 7.15 17.69 18.75
N ASP A 268 5.88 17.25 18.70
CA ASP A 268 5.25 16.58 19.85
C ASP A 268 5.74 15.13 19.94
N GLU A 269 6.66 14.91 20.89
CA GLU A 269 7.27 13.62 21.20
C GLU A 269 6.27 12.51 21.51
N GLN A 270 5.01 12.82 21.84
CA GLN A 270 3.99 11.79 22.04
C GLN A 270 3.72 10.99 20.77
N TYR A 271 3.69 11.63 19.60
CA TYR A 271 3.47 10.94 18.32
C TYR A 271 4.62 9.98 17.99
N LEU A 272 5.86 10.35 18.32
CA LEU A 272 7.03 9.49 18.14
C LEU A 272 6.98 8.29 19.08
N ARG A 273 6.67 8.50 20.36
CA ARG A 273 6.48 7.41 21.33
C ARG A 273 5.41 6.42 20.89
N ASP A 274 4.28 6.91 20.40
CA ASP A 274 3.20 6.07 19.88
C ASP A 274 3.67 5.21 18.69
N ALA A 275 4.42 5.81 17.77
CA ALA A 275 4.98 5.09 16.61
C ALA A 275 5.99 4.01 17.03
N GLN A 276 6.86 4.30 18.00
CA GLN A 276 7.84 3.33 18.53
C GLN A 276 7.16 2.16 19.25
N GLN A 277 6.18 2.43 20.11
CA GLN A 277 5.41 1.39 20.81
C GLN A 277 4.67 0.49 19.82
N THR A 278 3.98 1.10 18.85
CA THR A 278 3.25 0.36 17.81
C THR A 278 4.21 -0.48 16.95
N ALA A 279 5.38 0.05 16.57
CA ALA A 279 6.37 -0.69 15.78
C ALA A 279 6.91 -1.91 16.52
N ALA A 280 7.24 -1.77 17.81
CA ALA A 280 7.72 -2.88 18.64
C ALA A 280 6.65 -3.97 18.81
N GLY A 281 5.40 -3.59 19.10
CA GLY A 281 4.28 -4.54 19.17
C GLY A 281 4.02 -5.23 17.83
N THR A 282 4.14 -4.49 16.72
CA THR A 282 3.88 -5.00 15.37
C THR A 282 4.90 -6.06 14.98
N ASP A 283 6.18 -5.78 15.20
CA ASP A 283 7.25 -6.75 14.93
C ASP A 283 7.06 -8.04 15.73
N THR A 284 6.77 -7.90 17.04
CA THR A 284 6.51 -9.03 17.95
C THR A 284 5.33 -9.89 17.50
N PHE A 285 4.25 -9.28 17.03
CA PHE A 285 3.02 -9.99 16.68
C PHE A 285 3.03 -10.59 15.27
N PHE A 286 3.55 -9.86 14.28
CA PHE A 286 3.45 -10.24 12.86
C PHE A 286 4.66 -11.05 12.38
N ARG A 287 5.88 -10.83 12.89
CA ARG A 287 7.07 -11.58 12.46
C ARG A 287 7.26 -12.86 13.28
N THR A 288 6.30 -13.78 13.13
CA THR A 288 6.21 -15.00 13.96
C THR A 288 6.08 -16.30 13.17
N LYS A 289 5.76 -16.24 11.87
CA LYS A 289 5.54 -17.43 11.04
C LYS A 289 6.87 -18.12 10.74
N ALA A 290 6.92 -19.44 10.86
CA ALA A 290 8.10 -20.20 10.45
C ALA A 290 8.22 -20.22 8.93
N ASP A 291 9.44 -20.09 8.42
CA ASP A 291 9.75 -20.25 7.00
C ASP A 291 9.74 -21.73 6.57
N LYS A 292 9.30 -22.01 5.33
CA LYS A 292 9.23 -23.39 4.78
C LYS A 292 10.60 -24.04 4.58
N LYS A 293 11.61 -23.30 4.12
CA LYS A 293 12.97 -23.84 3.89
C LYS A 293 13.82 -23.84 5.15
N ASN A 294 13.67 -22.85 6.02
CA ASN A 294 14.38 -22.75 7.28
C ASN A 294 13.40 -22.42 8.44
N PRO A 295 12.82 -23.42 9.12
CA PRO A 295 11.80 -23.21 10.15
C PRO A 295 12.23 -22.34 11.37
N THR A 296 13.54 -22.13 11.55
CA THR A 296 14.06 -21.22 12.59
C THR A 296 13.95 -19.74 12.20
N PHE A 297 13.88 -19.45 10.90
CA PHE A 297 13.71 -18.10 10.37
C PHE A 297 12.26 -17.64 10.51
N LYS A 298 12.05 -16.49 11.14
CA LYS A 298 10.73 -15.92 11.38
C LYS A 298 10.36 -14.91 10.31
N VAL A 299 9.17 -15.10 9.74
CA VAL A 299 8.64 -14.35 8.61
C VAL A 299 7.38 -13.61 9.02
N HIS A 300 7.18 -12.42 8.45
CA HIS A 300 5.93 -11.68 8.55
C HIS A 300 4.75 -12.53 8.03
N LYS A 301 3.71 -12.70 8.88
CA LYS A 301 2.62 -13.65 8.65
C LYS A 301 1.47 -13.14 7.77
N ASP A 302 1.37 -11.83 7.59
CA ASP A 302 0.29 -11.17 6.83
C ASP A 302 0.58 -11.17 5.32
N MET A 303 -0.43 -10.82 4.52
CA MET A 303 -0.31 -10.79 3.05
C MET A 303 0.76 -9.81 2.58
N ALA A 304 1.36 -10.10 1.42
CA ALA A 304 2.45 -9.35 0.82
C ALA A 304 2.23 -7.83 0.85
N TRP A 305 1.11 -7.34 0.32
CA TRP A 305 0.84 -5.90 0.27
C TRP A 305 0.66 -5.27 1.66
N PHE A 306 0.06 -5.97 2.63
CA PHE A 306 -0.05 -5.44 4.00
C PHE A 306 1.33 -5.21 4.62
N ASN A 307 2.27 -6.11 4.37
CA ASN A 307 3.64 -5.97 4.83
C ASN A 307 4.35 -4.80 4.12
N VAL A 308 4.13 -4.59 2.82
CA VAL A 308 4.68 -3.43 2.09
C VAL A 308 4.15 -2.10 2.66
N ILE A 309 2.86 -2.01 2.98
CA ILE A 309 2.30 -0.82 3.61
C ILE A 309 2.84 -0.62 5.04
N LEU A 310 3.08 -1.70 5.79
CA LEU A 310 3.80 -1.62 7.07
C LEU A 310 5.23 -1.09 6.89
N PHE A 311 5.94 -1.54 5.84
CA PHE A 311 7.29 -1.07 5.54
C PHE A 311 7.37 0.45 5.38
N ARG A 312 6.35 1.09 4.80
CA ARG A 312 6.28 2.57 4.71
C ARG A 312 6.45 3.23 6.08
N GLY A 313 5.75 2.73 7.10
CA GLY A 313 5.82 3.22 8.48
C GLY A 313 7.16 2.93 9.14
N LEU A 314 7.66 1.69 9.04
CA LEU A 314 8.95 1.30 9.61
C LEU A 314 10.11 2.10 9.01
N LYS A 315 10.06 2.36 7.70
CA LYS A 315 11.08 3.13 7.00
C LYS A 315 11.13 4.59 7.45
N VAL A 316 9.98 5.25 7.65
CA VAL A 316 9.99 6.64 8.16
C VAL A 316 10.43 6.68 9.63
N LEU A 317 10.07 5.68 10.44
CA LEU A 317 10.52 5.59 11.82
C LEU A 317 12.05 5.43 11.91
N TYR A 318 12.63 4.53 11.12
CA TYR A 318 14.07 4.33 11.02
C TYR A 318 14.83 5.63 10.69
N LYS A 319 14.23 6.54 9.88
CA LYS A 319 14.88 7.82 9.58
C LYS A 319 15.02 8.71 10.80
N ILE A 320 14.15 8.58 11.79
CA ILE A 320 14.16 9.34 13.04
C ILE A 320 15.04 8.65 14.09
N ASP A 321 14.73 7.40 14.45
CA ASP A 321 15.35 6.71 15.60
C ASP A 321 16.62 5.91 15.25
N LYS A 322 16.91 5.73 13.96
CA LYS A 322 18.03 4.96 13.42
C LYS A 322 18.07 3.50 13.86
N ASN A 323 16.96 2.91 14.33
CA ASN A 323 16.87 1.49 14.66
C ASN A 323 16.59 0.65 13.40
N PRO A 324 17.56 -0.12 12.86
CA PRO A 324 17.38 -0.80 11.59
C PRO A 324 16.64 -2.14 11.73
N ALA A 325 16.37 -2.61 12.96
CA ALA A 325 15.96 -3.99 13.22
C ALA A 325 14.72 -4.42 12.41
N TYR A 326 13.67 -3.59 12.42
CA TYR A 326 12.40 -3.93 11.75
C TYR A 326 12.51 -3.87 10.22
N VAL A 327 13.19 -2.84 9.70
CA VAL A 327 13.43 -2.66 8.26
C VAL A 327 14.26 -3.81 7.71
N ASN A 328 15.38 -4.14 8.37
CA ASN A 328 16.27 -5.22 7.94
C ASN A 328 15.55 -6.58 7.95
N ALA A 329 14.82 -6.89 9.02
CA ALA A 329 14.11 -8.17 9.11
C ALA A 329 13.07 -8.34 7.99
N MET A 330 12.35 -7.28 7.63
CA MET A 330 11.39 -7.34 6.52
C MET A 330 12.08 -7.46 5.16
N VAL A 331 13.19 -6.75 4.95
CA VAL A 331 14.02 -6.88 3.73
C VAL A 331 14.54 -8.30 3.56
N GLU A 332 15.05 -8.90 4.65
CA GLU A 332 15.51 -10.30 4.65
C GLU A 332 14.38 -11.28 4.32
N ASN A 333 13.19 -11.09 4.89
CA ASN A 333 12.02 -11.92 4.58
C ASN A 333 11.65 -11.87 3.08
N VAL A 334 11.56 -10.68 2.48
CA VAL A 334 11.16 -10.52 1.07
C VAL A 334 12.24 -11.03 0.12
N LEU A 335 13.52 -10.79 0.41
CA LEU A 335 14.62 -11.34 -0.39
C LEU A 335 14.65 -12.86 -0.34
N HIS A 336 14.47 -13.44 0.84
CA HIS A 336 14.37 -14.89 0.99
C HIS A 336 13.20 -15.44 0.18
N ALA A 337 12.03 -14.82 0.25
CA ALA A 337 10.88 -15.23 -0.56
C ALA A 337 11.17 -15.13 -2.06
N TRP A 338 11.74 -14.01 -2.50
CA TRP A 338 12.11 -13.77 -3.90
C TRP A 338 13.09 -14.80 -4.46
N GLU A 339 14.06 -15.24 -3.65
CA GLU A 339 15.07 -16.22 -4.07
C GLU A 339 14.54 -17.66 -4.08
N ASN A 340 13.46 -17.95 -3.34
CA ASN A 340 13.11 -19.33 -3.01
C ASN A 340 11.70 -19.78 -3.41
N TYR A 341 10.74 -18.86 -3.55
CA TYR A 341 9.30 -19.20 -3.62
C TYR A 341 8.59 -18.64 -4.85
N ARG A 342 9.32 -18.10 -5.82
CA ARG A 342 8.76 -17.72 -7.13
C ARG A 342 8.35 -18.98 -7.90
N ASP A 343 7.22 -18.89 -8.59
CA ASP A 343 6.78 -19.95 -9.51
C ASP A 343 7.54 -19.91 -10.85
N GLU A 344 7.15 -20.79 -11.77
CA GLU A 344 7.69 -20.86 -13.14
C GLU A 344 7.53 -19.57 -13.96
N ASN A 345 6.55 -18.72 -13.62
CA ASN A 345 6.32 -17.42 -14.24
C ASN A 345 7.13 -16.31 -13.54
N GLY A 346 7.91 -16.68 -12.52
CA GLY A 346 8.70 -15.76 -11.74
C GLY A 346 7.88 -14.88 -10.79
N LEU A 347 6.67 -15.32 -10.41
CA LEU A 347 5.72 -14.58 -9.57
C LEU A 347 5.65 -15.16 -8.15
N LEU A 348 5.40 -14.30 -7.16
CA LEU A 348 5.16 -14.70 -5.76
C LEU A 348 3.68 -14.71 -5.42
N GLY A 349 3.31 -15.56 -4.47
CA GLY A 349 2.02 -15.51 -3.77
C GLY A 349 2.07 -14.61 -2.54
N ARG A 350 0.95 -14.54 -1.81
CA ARG A 350 0.78 -13.61 -0.68
C ARG A 350 1.61 -13.96 0.55
N ASP A 351 2.00 -15.22 0.69
CA ASP A 351 2.66 -15.77 1.87
C ASP A 351 4.18 -15.87 1.66
N TRP A 352 4.92 -14.91 2.21
CA TRP A 352 6.38 -14.85 2.08
C TRP A 352 7.12 -16.00 2.77
N SER A 353 6.45 -16.80 3.60
CA SER A 353 7.08 -17.98 4.20
C SER A 353 7.04 -19.21 3.29
N GLY A 354 6.39 -19.13 2.13
CA GLY A 354 6.37 -20.16 1.09
C GLY A 354 5.46 -21.38 1.38
N HIS A 355 4.65 -21.35 2.44
CA HIS A 355 3.81 -22.50 2.82
C HIS A 355 2.55 -22.65 1.96
N LYS A 356 2.04 -21.58 1.38
CA LYS A 356 0.82 -21.61 0.54
C LYS A 356 1.18 -21.67 -0.94
N GLU A 357 0.78 -22.76 -1.58
CA GLU A 357 0.78 -22.90 -3.04
C GLU A 357 -0.43 -22.15 -3.61
N GLU A 358 -0.20 -21.16 -4.48
CA GLU A 358 -1.26 -20.38 -5.14
C GLU A 358 -1.08 -20.49 -6.66
N PRO A 359 -1.85 -21.34 -7.37
CA PRO A 359 -1.65 -21.56 -8.80
C PRO A 359 -2.01 -20.33 -9.65
N TYR A 360 -2.89 -19.46 -9.14
CA TYR A 360 -3.28 -18.21 -9.78
C TYR A 360 -2.72 -17.05 -8.95
N LYS A 361 -1.62 -16.45 -9.38
CA LYS A 361 -0.96 -15.38 -8.62
C LYS A 361 -1.75 -14.10 -8.73
N TRP A 362 -2.03 -13.48 -7.60
CA TRP A 362 -2.78 -12.23 -7.56
C TRP A 362 -1.90 -11.08 -8.03
N LEU A 363 -2.48 -10.14 -8.79
CA LEU A 363 -1.77 -8.97 -9.29
C LEU A 363 -1.10 -8.19 -8.16
N LEU A 364 -1.81 -7.96 -7.04
CA LEU A 364 -1.29 -7.13 -5.96
C LEU A 364 -0.10 -7.75 -5.22
N ASP A 365 -0.05 -9.08 -5.10
CA ASP A 365 1.08 -9.80 -4.46
C ASP A 365 2.41 -9.58 -5.20
N ASN A 366 2.34 -9.19 -6.48
CA ASN A 366 3.49 -8.93 -7.33
C ASN A 366 3.69 -7.44 -7.58
N ALA A 367 2.61 -6.66 -7.77
CA ALA A 367 2.67 -5.22 -7.93
C ALA A 367 3.29 -4.54 -6.68
N CYS A 368 2.96 -5.00 -5.47
CA CYS A 368 3.49 -4.42 -4.23
C CYS A 368 5.02 -4.59 -4.09
N LEU A 369 5.59 -5.63 -4.69
CA LEU A 369 7.04 -5.88 -4.64
C LEU A 369 7.83 -4.82 -5.42
N ILE A 370 7.22 -4.23 -6.45
CA ILE A 370 7.83 -3.14 -7.22
C ILE A 370 8.11 -1.96 -6.29
N GLU A 371 7.13 -1.56 -5.48
CA GLU A 371 7.31 -0.52 -4.46
C GLU A 371 8.34 -0.94 -3.42
N PHE A 372 8.17 -2.14 -2.85
CA PHE A 372 9.02 -2.61 -1.76
C PHE A 372 10.50 -2.56 -2.14
N PHE A 373 10.87 -3.18 -3.26
CA PHE A 373 12.26 -3.21 -3.73
C PHE A 373 12.78 -1.84 -4.18
N ALA A 374 11.92 -0.95 -4.70
CA ALA A 374 12.32 0.42 -5.02
C ALA A 374 12.58 1.28 -3.77
N GLU A 375 11.98 0.93 -2.64
CA GLU A 375 12.12 1.66 -1.38
C GLU A 375 13.22 1.10 -0.46
N ILE A 376 13.97 0.05 -0.83
CA ILE A 376 15.11 -0.42 -0.01
C ILE A 376 16.32 0.49 -0.29
N ASN A 377 16.80 1.22 0.73
CA ASN A 377 17.95 2.12 0.58
C ASN A 377 18.92 2.16 1.77
#